data_AF-A0A7S1US03-F1
#
_entry.id   AF-A0A7S1US03-F1
#
_cell.length_a   1.000
_cell.length_b   1.000
_cell.length_c   1.000
_cell.angle_alpha   90.00
_cell.angle_beta   90.00
_cell.angle_gamma   90.00
#
_symmetry.space_group_name_H-M   'P 1'
#
loop_
_entity.id
_entity.type
_entity.pdbx_description
1 polymer ?
#
loop_
_entity_poly.entity_id
_entity_poly.type
_entity_poly.pdbx_seq_one_letter_code
_entity_poly.pdbx_strand_id
1 'polypeptide(L)'
;NEYSKTCLQKDFRDGLDELTKTSPEEQGDPANEEAIAAPIPEDFELDVHCISANDYLKVTGIKQQADGPPNCFANVRDTQIPSLRAFVHQTTAKHRQHATENFVNTTSDLLDRVKLVASDSKDAPSGRLARKCMNIFEMEMSKLEGKIQPFVKEFRNRAEEKVRTALQPALKSGAAKGNQVAMATVQSWGSKSRRSKQMRSPQMNGLYWSTYFATVRRQGVYVSKSAGAIDMNQELADPVEKEFSADWQRIMDTSISVFLRDMERKVLSLSAEIDKIIATSFSQAGIDNQRVSTMVTAASRSTNTSLTASFRTMKETATNSQRDLNRSLLPMIQERMAASYDACVNTSGGCGRFMRMKQAMEFTTDKAVQSMFNESTVTMLRNIGNMIEKLAAMIGAVADVIRKNMESVYSVCWDHQQAGKTKPIDPEMQARIRACRDQLLPELGRLGELQAGAMDLLGIEREELELEMMAVDSWEESYKKKMAEAEDKGNLIDLSDNTVPVVNPVVDRKPASVIVKSEPKAALPGLGPSAESSFI
;
A
#
# COMPACT_ATOMS: atom_id res chain seq x y z
N ASN A 1 -1.46 26.73 -18.88
CA ASN A 1 -1.98 25.47 -18.30
C ASN A 1 -1.72 24.29 -19.24
N GLU A 2 -2.30 24.25 -20.44
CA GLU A 2 -2.09 23.12 -21.38
C GLU A 2 -0.63 22.80 -21.67
N TYR A 3 0.19 23.79 -22.07
CA TYR A 3 1.62 23.56 -22.32
C TYR A 3 2.33 22.94 -21.10
N SER A 4 2.14 23.50 -19.91
CA SER A 4 2.75 23.00 -18.68
C SER A 4 2.25 21.61 -18.31
N LYS A 5 0.97 21.32 -18.54
CA LYS A 5 0.37 19.99 -18.34
C LYS A 5 1.08 18.96 -19.22
N THR A 6 1.18 19.21 -20.53
CA THR A 6 1.84 18.29 -21.46
C THR A 6 3.32 18.10 -21.14
N CYS A 7 4.04 19.17 -20.78
CA CYS A 7 5.44 19.05 -20.37
C CYS A 7 5.58 18.19 -19.10
N LEU A 8 4.77 18.43 -18.07
CA LEU A 8 4.84 17.64 -16.83
C LEU A 8 4.47 16.16 -17.03
N GLN A 9 3.47 15.88 -17.86
CA GLN A 9 3.10 14.50 -18.23
C GLN A 9 4.23 13.82 -18.99
N LYS A 10 4.89 14.53 -19.91
CA LYS A 10 6.06 14.03 -20.64
C LYS A 10 7.25 13.80 -19.71
N ASP A 11 7.60 14.78 -18.88
CA ASP A 11 8.71 14.67 -17.93
C ASP A 11 8.51 13.49 -16.96
N PHE A 12 7.26 13.26 -16.53
CA PHE A 12 6.91 12.10 -15.71
C PHE A 12 7.13 10.77 -16.45
N ARG A 13 6.70 10.67 -17.73
CA ARG A 13 6.93 9.49 -18.57
C ARG A 13 8.41 9.26 -18.86
N ASP A 14 9.14 10.31 -19.24
CA ASP A 14 10.58 10.24 -19.50
C ASP A 14 11.34 9.77 -18.24
N GLY A 15 10.92 10.24 -17.05
CA GLY A 15 11.49 9.78 -15.77
C GLY A 15 11.17 8.33 -15.44
N LEU A 16 9.95 7.85 -15.77
CA LEU A 16 9.59 6.43 -15.63
C LEU A 16 10.37 5.54 -16.60
N ASP A 17 10.59 6.00 -17.84
CA ASP A 17 11.39 5.29 -18.83
C ASP A 17 12.87 5.23 -18.40
N GLU A 18 13.40 6.28 -17.80
CA GLU A 18 14.76 6.28 -17.22
C GLU A 18 14.87 5.27 -16.06
N LEU A 19 13.81 5.08 -15.28
CA LEU A 19 13.77 4.14 -14.16
C LEU A 19 13.56 2.67 -14.60
N THR A 20 12.88 2.44 -15.72
CA THR A 20 12.56 1.09 -16.23
C THR A 20 13.56 0.56 -17.26
N LYS A 21 14.37 1.42 -17.88
CA LYS A 21 15.49 1.02 -18.73
C LYS A 21 16.63 0.46 -17.88
N THR A 22 16.63 -0.85 -17.66
CA THR A 22 17.84 -1.57 -17.24
C THR A 22 18.90 -1.48 -18.34
N SER A 23 20.17 -1.37 -17.93
CA SER A 23 21.32 -1.32 -18.84
C SER A 23 21.40 -2.60 -19.68
N PRO A 24 21.83 -2.54 -20.97
CA PRO A 24 21.93 -3.72 -21.84
C PRO A 24 22.82 -4.85 -21.29
N GLU A 25 23.69 -4.56 -20.32
CA GLU A 25 24.56 -5.54 -19.66
C GLU A 25 23.83 -6.49 -18.70
N GLU A 26 22.59 -6.18 -18.29
CA GLU A 26 21.80 -6.97 -17.34
C GLU A 26 20.75 -7.89 -18.01
N GLN A 27 20.69 -7.90 -19.34
CA GLN A 27 19.77 -8.73 -20.14
C GLN A 27 20.17 -10.22 -20.23
N GLY A 28 21.27 -10.62 -19.58
CA GLY A 28 21.80 -11.99 -19.65
C GLY A 28 21.51 -12.89 -18.45
N ASP A 29 20.82 -12.40 -17.41
CA ASP A 29 20.55 -13.16 -16.20
C ASP A 29 19.08 -13.64 -16.17
N PRO A 30 18.80 -14.95 -16.27
CA PRO A 30 17.43 -15.49 -16.30
C PRO A 30 16.63 -15.20 -15.02
N ALA A 31 17.28 -14.75 -13.94
CA ALA A 31 16.60 -14.27 -12.73
C ALA A 31 15.99 -12.85 -12.87
N ASN A 32 16.26 -12.14 -13.96
CA ASN A 32 15.86 -10.74 -14.19
C ASN A 32 14.64 -10.59 -15.11
N GLU A 33 14.19 -11.66 -15.79
CA GLU A 33 13.04 -11.62 -16.72
C GLU A 33 11.67 -11.65 -16.01
N GLU A 34 11.60 -12.19 -14.79
CA GLU A 34 10.30 -12.46 -14.12
C GLU A 34 9.68 -11.26 -13.37
N ALA A 35 10.35 -10.11 -13.29
CA ALA A 35 9.91 -9.02 -12.41
C ALA A 35 10.20 -7.59 -12.91
N ILE A 36 10.20 -7.37 -14.22
CA ILE A 36 10.06 -6.02 -14.77
C ILE A 36 8.66 -5.55 -14.34
N ALA A 37 8.58 -4.50 -13.53
CA ALA A 37 7.31 -3.86 -13.19
C ALA A 37 6.53 -3.68 -14.50
N ALA A 38 5.31 -4.25 -14.57
CA ALA A 38 4.52 -4.22 -15.80
C ALA A 38 4.58 -2.80 -16.38
N PRO A 39 5.04 -2.62 -17.63
CA PRO A 39 5.16 -1.31 -18.23
C PRO A 39 3.84 -0.59 -18.03
N ILE A 40 3.91 0.64 -17.50
CA ILE A 40 2.71 1.45 -17.35
C ILE A 40 2.05 1.49 -18.73
N PRO A 41 0.74 1.20 -18.83
CA PRO A 41 0.05 1.20 -20.11
C PRO A 41 0.35 2.49 -20.89
N GLU A 42 0.60 2.39 -22.21
CA GLU A 42 0.97 3.55 -23.04
C GLU A 42 -0.07 4.70 -22.97
N ASP A 43 -1.31 4.36 -22.63
CA ASP A 43 -2.45 5.23 -22.43
C ASP A 43 -2.55 5.84 -21.00
N PHE A 44 -1.66 5.51 -20.08
CA PHE A 44 -1.67 6.12 -18.74
C PHE A 44 -1.28 7.60 -18.83
N GLU A 45 -2.23 8.47 -18.49
CA GLU A 45 -2.00 9.90 -18.34
C GLU A 45 -2.01 10.30 -16.87
N LEU A 46 -0.90 10.90 -16.42
CA LEU A 46 -0.85 11.51 -15.10
C LEU A 46 -1.85 12.68 -15.03
N ASP A 47 -2.72 12.67 -14.01
CA ASP A 47 -3.61 13.78 -13.70
C ASP A 47 -2.81 14.99 -13.23
N VAL A 48 -2.61 15.96 -14.12
CA VAL A 48 -1.88 17.20 -13.84
C VAL A 48 -2.84 18.39 -13.87
N HIS A 49 -2.93 19.09 -12.73
CA HIS A 49 -3.75 20.28 -12.56
C HIS A 49 -2.87 21.53 -12.38
N CYS A 50 -2.77 22.35 -13.43
CA CYS A 50 -2.08 23.64 -13.40
C CYS A 50 -3.03 24.71 -12.85
N ILE A 51 -3.03 24.91 -11.53
CA ILE A 51 -4.02 25.77 -10.87
C ILE A 51 -3.65 27.26 -10.83
N SER A 52 -4.67 28.13 -10.87
CA SER A 52 -4.53 29.55 -10.52
C SER A 52 -5.51 29.92 -9.41
N ALA A 53 -5.03 29.84 -8.16
CA ALA A 53 -5.82 30.16 -6.97
C ALA A 53 -6.32 31.60 -6.94
N ASN A 54 -5.45 32.56 -7.29
CA ASN A 54 -5.79 33.98 -7.21
C ASN A 54 -6.88 34.35 -8.23
N ASP A 55 -6.78 33.88 -9.47
CA ASP A 55 -7.80 34.17 -10.49
C ASP A 55 -9.11 33.45 -10.18
N TYR A 56 -9.08 32.23 -9.65
CA TYR A 56 -10.31 31.55 -9.22
C TYR A 56 -11.07 32.36 -8.17
N LEU A 57 -10.37 32.85 -7.14
CA LEU A 57 -11.00 33.65 -6.08
C LEU A 57 -11.56 34.98 -6.60
N LYS A 58 -10.91 35.60 -7.61
CA LYS A 58 -11.38 36.83 -8.25
C LYS A 58 -12.58 36.59 -9.17
N VAL A 59 -12.53 35.57 -10.02
CA VAL A 59 -13.62 35.23 -10.96
C VAL A 59 -14.88 34.78 -10.21
N THR A 60 -14.73 34.09 -9.08
CA THR A 60 -15.85 33.63 -8.24
C THR A 60 -16.39 34.72 -7.29
N GLY A 61 -15.78 35.91 -7.27
CA GLY A 61 -16.22 37.01 -6.40
C GLY A 61 -15.94 36.80 -4.90
N ILE A 62 -15.16 35.79 -4.53
CA ILE A 62 -14.75 35.53 -3.14
C ILE A 62 -13.75 36.60 -2.67
N LYS A 63 -12.88 37.05 -3.56
CA LYS A 63 -11.89 38.10 -3.29
C LYS A 63 -12.48 39.48 -3.56
N GLN A 64 -12.13 40.47 -2.73
CA GLN A 64 -12.68 41.82 -2.81
C GLN A 64 -12.31 42.51 -4.14
N GLN A 65 -13.22 43.34 -4.67
CA GLN A 65 -13.02 44.08 -5.93
C GLN A 65 -11.85 45.08 -5.87
N ALA A 66 -11.45 45.50 -4.67
CA ALA A 66 -10.27 46.35 -4.46
C ALA A 66 -8.96 45.70 -4.93
N ASP A 67 -8.89 44.36 -5.01
CA ASP A 67 -7.70 43.62 -5.45
C ASP A 67 -7.55 43.54 -6.99
N GLY A 68 -8.41 44.26 -7.72
CA GLY A 68 -8.42 44.34 -9.18
C GLY A 68 -9.00 43.11 -9.88
N PRO A 69 -9.24 43.19 -11.20
CA PRO A 69 -9.82 42.10 -11.98
C PRO A 69 -8.90 40.86 -12.04
N PRO A 70 -9.42 39.69 -12.48
CA PRO A 70 -8.61 38.51 -12.77
C PRO A 70 -7.49 38.83 -13.75
N ASN A 71 -6.30 38.24 -13.56
CA ASN A 71 -5.12 38.60 -14.34
C ASN A 71 -5.00 37.79 -15.63
N CYS A 72 -5.31 36.50 -15.59
CA CYS A 72 -5.08 35.58 -16.72
C CYS A 72 -6.37 34.88 -17.18
N PHE A 73 -7.26 34.51 -16.25
CA PHE A 73 -8.45 33.70 -16.57
C PHE A 73 -9.74 34.46 -16.31
N ALA A 74 -10.63 34.47 -17.31
CA ALA A 74 -11.98 35.02 -17.18
C ALA A 74 -13.01 33.98 -16.72
N ASN A 75 -12.77 32.69 -17.02
CA ASN A 75 -13.68 31.60 -16.64
C ASN A 75 -13.15 30.79 -15.47
N VAL A 76 -14.06 30.34 -14.61
CA VAL A 76 -13.74 29.50 -13.44
C VAL A 76 -13.08 28.18 -13.86
N ARG A 77 -13.52 27.59 -14.99
CA ARG A 77 -12.99 26.29 -15.48
C ARG A 77 -11.51 26.37 -15.86
N ASP A 78 -11.07 27.48 -16.45
CA ASP A 78 -9.71 27.64 -16.98
C ASP A 78 -8.65 27.71 -15.86
N THR A 79 -9.09 28.05 -14.64
CA THR A 79 -8.25 28.06 -13.44
C THR A 79 -7.88 26.66 -12.93
N GLN A 80 -8.51 25.61 -13.48
CA GLN A 80 -8.39 24.19 -13.12
C GLN A 80 -8.69 23.81 -11.66
N ILE A 81 -9.08 24.76 -10.80
CA ILE A 81 -9.51 24.48 -9.43
C ILE A 81 -10.74 23.57 -9.36
N PRO A 82 -11.80 23.75 -10.18
CA PRO A 82 -12.93 22.81 -10.19
C PRO A 82 -12.52 21.37 -10.54
N SER A 83 -11.61 21.21 -11.50
CA SER A 83 -11.08 19.90 -11.91
C SER A 83 -10.25 19.27 -10.79
N LEU A 84 -9.35 20.03 -10.16
CA LEU A 84 -8.60 19.57 -8.98
C LEU A 84 -9.54 19.16 -7.83
N ARG A 85 -10.58 19.96 -7.58
CA ARG A 85 -11.58 19.63 -6.55
C ARG A 85 -12.30 18.31 -6.88
N ALA A 86 -12.73 18.11 -8.12
CA ALA A 86 -13.36 16.87 -8.55
C ALA A 86 -12.43 15.67 -8.39
N PHE A 87 -11.16 15.81 -8.79
CA PHE A 87 -10.13 14.81 -8.59
C PHE A 87 -9.95 14.46 -7.11
N VAL A 88 -9.78 15.45 -6.23
CA VAL A 88 -9.68 15.23 -4.77
C VAL A 88 -10.92 14.52 -4.23
N HIS A 89 -12.13 14.91 -4.65
CA HIS A 89 -13.36 14.22 -4.24
C HIS A 89 -13.40 12.77 -4.70
N GLN A 90 -12.92 12.47 -5.91
CA GLN A 90 -12.83 11.12 -6.46
C GLN A 90 -11.78 10.27 -5.72
N THR A 91 -10.58 10.80 -5.48
CA THR A 91 -9.51 10.09 -4.76
C THR A 91 -9.93 9.80 -3.31
N THR A 92 -10.59 10.75 -2.66
CA THR A 92 -11.11 10.57 -1.30
C THR A 92 -12.36 9.69 -1.26
N ALA A 93 -13.14 9.62 -2.35
CA ALA A 93 -14.30 8.74 -2.44
C ALA A 93 -13.91 7.27 -2.25
N LYS A 94 -12.80 6.81 -2.86
CA LYS A 94 -12.30 5.44 -2.66
C LYS A 94 -12.04 5.13 -1.18
N HIS A 95 -11.41 6.06 -0.46
CA HIS A 95 -11.14 5.91 0.97
C HIS A 95 -12.44 5.90 1.79
N ARG A 96 -13.39 6.78 1.48
CA ARG A 96 -14.72 6.80 2.11
C ARG A 96 -15.51 5.53 1.85
N GLN A 97 -15.46 5.01 0.63
CA GLN A 97 -16.10 3.76 0.24
C GLN A 97 -15.56 2.62 1.12
N HIS A 98 -14.24 2.44 1.19
CA HIS A 98 -13.65 1.41 2.04
C HIS A 98 -13.94 1.57 3.53
N ALA A 99 -13.92 2.80 4.04
CA ALA A 99 -14.29 3.06 5.43
C ALA A 99 -15.76 2.68 5.69
N THR A 100 -16.64 2.94 4.72
CA THR A 100 -18.06 2.59 4.78
C THR A 100 -18.26 1.07 4.71
N GLU A 101 -17.60 0.38 3.77
CA GLU A 101 -17.59 -1.08 3.67
C GLU A 101 -17.16 -1.73 4.98
N ASN A 102 -16.05 -1.25 5.56
CA ASN A 102 -15.54 -1.76 6.83
C ASN A 102 -16.52 -1.50 8.00
N PHE A 103 -17.13 -0.32 8.06
CA PHE A 103 -18.15 0.01 9.07
C PHE A 103 -19.37 -0.90 8.95
N VAL A 104 -19.86 -1.13 7.73
CA VAL A 104 -21.02 -2.00 7.46
C VAL A 104 -20.69 -3.45 7.82
N ASN A 105 -19.51 -3.95 7.45
CA ASN A 105 -19.06 -5.30 7.83
C ASN A 105 -18.95 -5.44 9.35
N THR A 106 -18.27 -4.52 10.03
CA THR A 106 -18.08 -4.56 11.49
C THR A 106 -19.42 -4.49 12.23
N THR A 107 -20.36 -3.66 11.74
CA THR A 107 -21.70 -3.55 12.33
C THR A 107 -22.50 -4.83 12.12
N SER A 108 -22.41 -5.44 10.93
CA SER A 108 -23.01 -6.74 10.66
C SER A 108 -22.44 -7.83 11.58
N ASP A 109 -21.12 -7.91 11.72
CA ASP A 109 -20.43 -8.87 12.59
C ASP A 109 -20.82 -8.67 14.06
N LEU A 110 -21.09 -7.44 14.48
CA LEU A 110 -21.60 -7.15 15.82
C LEU A 110 -23.04 -7.64 15.99
N LEU A 111 -23.91 -7.41 15.01
CA LEU A 111 -25.30 -7.86 15.05
C LEU A 111 -25.40 -9.38 15.12
N ASP A 112 -24.60 -10.10 14.33
CA ASP A 112 -24.55 -11.55 14.36
C ASP A 112 -24.10 -12.07 15.73
N ARG A 113 -23.09 -11.42 16.35
CA ARG A 113 -22.64 -11.73 17.71
C ARG A 113 -23.71 -11.47 18.77
N VAL A 114 -24.40 -10.32 18.70
CA VAL A 114 -25.49 -9.99 19.64
C VAL A 114 -26.65 -10.98 19.49
N LYS A 115 -27.00 -11.34 18.25
CA LYS A 115 -28.04 -12.34 17.95
C LYS A 115 -27.65 -13.71 18.51
N LEU A 116 -26.39 -14.12 18.37
CA LEU A 116 -25.89 -15.38 18.95
C LEU A 116 -26.06 -15.41 20.47
N VAL A 117 -25.63 -14.36 21.18
CA VAL A 117 -25.78 -14.24 22.64
C VAL A 117 -27.24 -14.22 23.06
N ALA A 118 -28.09 -13.46 22.36
CA ALA A 118 -29.52 -13.35 22.66
C ALA A 118 -30.29 -14.66 22.41
N SER A 119 -29.82 -15.52 21.50
CA SER A 119 -30.50 -16.76 21.17
C SER A 119 -30.30 -17.87 22.22
N ASP A 120 -29.29 -17.75 23.09
CA ASP A 120 -28.63 -18.92 23.68
C ASP A 120 -29.23 -19.52 24.98
N SER A 121 -30.27 -18.93 25.56
CA SER A 121 -30.65 -19.25 26.95
C SER A 121 -31.29 -20.63 27.21
N LYS A 122 -31.54 -21.47 26.19
CA LYS A 122 -32.15 -22.81 26.38
C LYS A 122 -31.15 -23.97 26.23
N ASP A 123 -30.11 -23.78 25.42
CA ASP A 123 -29.14 -24.83 25.05
C ASP A 123 -27.68 -24.50 25.42
N ALA A 124 -27.45 -23.43 26.19
CA ALA A 124 -26.12 -23.04 26.66
C ALA A 124 -25.45 -24.17 27.46
N PRO A 125 -24.24 -24.62 27.05
CA PRO A 125 -23.46 -25.56 27.83
C PRO A 125 -23.27 -25.06 29.26
N SER A 126 -23.47 -25.95 30.23
CA SER A 126 -23.27 -25.65 31.64
C SER A 126 -22.44 -26.73 32.34
N GLY A 127 -21.90 -26.39 33.51
CA GLY A 127 -21.15 -27.33 34.34
C GLY A 127 -19.92 -27.91 33.64
N ARG A 128 -19.92 -29.23 33.42
CA ARG A 128 -18.77 -29.96 32.82
C ARG A 128 -18.57 -29.66 31.34
N LEU A 129 -19.65 -29.47 30.58
CA LEU A 129 -19.56 -29.22 29.14
C LEU A 129 -18.93 -27.86 28.85
N ALA A 130 -19.39 -26.81 29.54
CA ALA A 130 -18.79 -25.47 29.46
C ALA A 130 -17.27 -25.49 29.73
N ARG A 131 -16.84 -26.19 30.78
CA ARG A 131 -15.41 -26.31 31.11
C ARG A 131 -14.62 -27.05 30.04
N LYS A 132 -15.23 -28.07 29.41
CA LYS A 132 -14.63 -28.81 28.31
C LYS A 132 -14.44 -27.90 27.09
N CYS A 133 -15.44 -27.11 26.72
CA CYS A 133 -15.38 -26.15 25.61
C CYS A 133 -14.30 -25.09 25.83
N MET A 134 -14.26 -24.49 27.03
CA MET A 134 -13.23 -23.52 27.40
C MET A 134 -11.82 -24.12 27.30
N ASN A 135 -11.62 -25.33 27.84
CA ASN A 135 -10.32 -26.00 27.78
C ASN A 135 -9.89 -26.33 26.34
N ILE A 136 -10.83 -26.74 25.48
CA ILE A 136 -10.57 -26.99 24.06
C ILE A 136 -10.12 -25.68 23.38
N PHE A 137 -10.86 -24.60 23.59
CA PHE A 137 -10.56 -23.30 23.01
C PHE A 137 -9.18 -22.79 23.45
N GLU A 138 -8.91 -22.77 24.76
CA GLU A 138 -7.62 -22.34 25.31
C GLU A 138 -6.46 -23.19 24.82
N MET A 139 -6.65 -24.51 24.72
CA MET A 139 -5.65 -25.42 24.17
C MET A 139 -5.30 -25.06 22.73
N GLU A 140 -6.28 -24.81 21.86
CA GLU A 140 -6.00 -24.43 20.46
C GLU A 140 -5.40 -23.03 20.37
N MET A 141 -5.90 -22.05 21.14
CA MET A 141 -5.34 -20.70 21.19
C MET A 141 -3.92 -20.65 21.73
N SER A 142 -3.54 -21.58 22.62
CA SER A 142 -2.15 -21.68 23.10
C SER A 142 -1.16 -22.11 22.00
N LYS A 143 -1.63 -22.82 20.97
CA LYS A 143 -0.83 -23.28 19.83
C LYS A 143 -0.73 -22.22 18.72
N LEU A 144 -1.68 -21.29 18.65
CA LEU A 144 -1.79 -20.27 17.60
C LEU A 144 -0.50 -19.46 17.45
N GLU A 145 0.07 -18.99 18.57
CA GLU A 145 1.32 -18.23 18.55
C GLU A 145 2.45 -19.03 17.88
N GLY A 146 2.61 -20.30 18.27
CA GLY A 146 3.60 -21.20 17.69
C GLY A 146 3.38 -21.48 16.20
N LYS A 147 2.14 -21.38 15.69
CA LYS A 147 1.82 -21.52 14.26
C LYS A 147 2.04 -20.23 13.46
N ILE A 148 1.89 -19.05 14.07
CA ILE A 148 2.12 -17.75 13.42
C ILE A 148 3.61 -17.39 13.35
N GLN A 149 4.39 -17.74 14.37
CA GLN A 149 5.83 -17.42 14.42
C GLN A 149 6.63 -17.90 13.19
N PRO A 150 6.39 -19.10 12.61
CA PRO A 150 6.97 -19.50 11.34
C PRO A 150 6.68 -18.53 10.18
N PHE A 151 5.46 -18.01 10.08
CA PHE A 151 5.08 -17.03 9.05
C PHE A 151 5.81 -15.70 9.24
N VAL A 152 5.91 -15.23 10.49
CA VAL A 152 6.66 -14.02 10.84
C VAL A 152 8.14 -14.16 10.44
N LYS A 153 8.75 -15.31 10.77
CA LYS A 153 10.14 -15.61 10.42
C LYS A 153 10.33 -15.74 8.91
N GLU A 154 9.41 -16.39 8.22
CA GLU A 154 9.46 -16.52 6.76
C GLU A 154 9.39 -15.15 6.07
N PHE A 155 8.45 -14.30 6.48
CA PHE A 155 8.33 -12.93 5.97
C PHE A 155 9.62 -12.14 6.18
N ARG A 156 10.16 -12.15 7.41
CA ARG A 156 11.41 -11.45 7.74
C ARG A 156 12.55 -11.93 6.86
N ASN A 157 12.78 -13.25 6.82
CA ASN A 157 13.87 -13.84 6.05
C ASN A 157 13.78 -13.50 4.56
N ARG A 158 12.58 -13.58 3.97
CA ARG A 158 12.38 -13.26 2.54
C ARG A 158 12.61 -11.78 2.25
N ALA A 159 12.12 -10.89 3.12
CA ALA A 159 12.31 -9.45 2.98
C ALA A 159 13.78 -9.05 3.14
N GLU A 160 14.43 -9.53 4.21
CA GLU A 160 15.85 -9.27 4.49
C GLU A 160 16.75 -9.83 3.39
N GLU A 161 16.47 -11.03 2.89
CA GLU A 161 17.24 -11.65 1.82
C GLU A 161 17.17 -10.83 0.53
N LYS A 162 15.99 -10.32 0.16
CA LYS A 162 15.85 -9.44 -1.01
C LYS A 162 16.59 -8.11 -0.82
N VAL A 163 16.52 -7.52 0.37
CA VAL A 163 17.31 -6.32 0.68
C VAL A 163 18.81 -6.60 0.60
N ARG A 164 19.27 -7.73 1.15
CA ARG A 164 20.68 -8.11 1.17
C ARG A 164 21.25 -8.42 -0.22
N THR A 165 20.47 -9.08 -1.07
CA THR A 165 20.92 -9.57 -2.39
C THR A 165 20.81 -8.53 -3.49
N ALA A 166 19.80 -7.68 -3.47
CA ALA A 166 19.58 -6.67 -4.52
C ALA A 166 19.87 -5.24 -4.04
N LEU A 167 19.24 -4.80 -2.94
CA LEU A 167 19.33 -3.39 -2.53
C LEU A 167 20.67 -2.99 -1.92
N GLN A 168 21.25 -3.86 -1.08
CA GLN A 168 22.49 -3.56 -0.38
C GLN A 168 23.68 -3.38 -1.34
N PRO A 169 23.87 -4.23 -2.39
CA PRO A 169 24.85 -3.99 -3.43
C PRO A 169 24.62 -2.67 -4.17
N ALA A 170 23.38 -2.39 -4.58
CA ALA A 170 23.04 -1.15 -5.30
C ALA A 170 23.33 0.11 -4.47
N LEU A 171 22.98 0.10 -3.18
CA LEU A 171 23.31 1.20 -2.26
C LEU A 171 24.82 1.37 -2.04
N LYS A 172 25.59 0.27 -1.98
CA LYS A 172 27.05 0.34 -1.91
C LYS A 172 27.66 0.88 -3.20
N SER A 173 27.16 0.44 -4.35
CA SER A 173 27.55 0.97 -5.67
C SER A 173 27.25 2.47 -5.73
N GLY A 174 26.05 2.88 -5.30
CA GLY A 174 25.62 4.27 -5.28
C GLY A 174 26.52 5.12 -4.40
N ALA A 175 26.87 4.65 -3.21
CA ALA A 175 27.79 5.36 -2.34
C ALA A 175 29.21 5.48 -2.93
N ALA A 176 29.73 4.42 -3.56
CA ALA A 176 31.02 4.45 -4.25
C ALA A 176 31.02 5.43 -5.42
N LYS A 177 29.94 5.46 -6.21
CA LYS A 177 29.75 6.40 -7.33
C LYS A 177 29.63 7.83 -6.84
N GLY A 178 28.85 8.06 -5.77
CA GLY A 178 28.77 9.35 -5.08
C GLY A 178 30.14 9.85 -4.66
N ASN A 179 30.95 9.01 -4.00
CA ASN A 179 32.32 9.34 -3.62
C ASN A 179 33.21 9.70 -4.82
N GLN A 180 33.08 8.96 -5.92
CA GLN A 180 33.89 9.16 -7.13
C GLN A 180 33.58 10.50 -7.82
N VAL A 181 32.31 10.90 -7.88
CA VAL A 181 31.89 12.07 -8.68
C VAL A 181 31.72 13.35 -7.84
N ALA A 182 31.55 13.25 -6.52
CA ALA A 182 31.20 14.38 -5.67
C ALA A 182 32.19 15.54 -5.75
N MET A 183 33.50 15.28 -5.70
CA MET A 183 34.48 16.37 -5.78
C MET A 183 34.51 17.04 -7.15
N ALA A 184 34.29 16.29 -8.23
CA ALA A 184 34.13 16.87 -9.56
C ALA A 184 32.86 17.75 -9.64
N THR A 185 31.75 17.30 -9.04
CA THR A 185 30.51 18.10 -8.92
C THR A 185 30.76 19.39 -8.13
N VAL A 186 31.42 19.33 -6.98
CA VAL A 186 31.73 20.49 -6.14
C VAL A 186 32.59 21.51 -6.89
N GLN A 187 33.63 21.05 -7.59
CA GLN A 187 34.50 21.89 -8.40
C GLN A 187 33.75 22.53 -9.58
N SER A 188 32.77 21.81 -10.16
CA SER A 188 31.98 22.28 -11.28
C SER A 188 31.18 23.55 -10.96
N TRP A 189 30.68 23.70 -9.72
CA TRP A 189 29.90 24.86 -9.26
C TRP A 189 30.69 26.17 -9.34
N GLY A 190 32.00 26.10 -9.12
CA GLY A 190 32.91 27.25 -9.16
C GLY A 190 33.60 27.46 -10.51
N SER A 191 33.24 26.65 -11.52
CA SER A 191 33.90 26.64 -12.83
C SER A 191 33.52 27.85 -13.70
N LYS A 192 34.33 28.10 -14.74
CA LYS A 192 34.02 29.11 -15.76
C LYS A 192 32.92 28.68 -16.73
N SER A 193 32.57 27.39 -16.73
CA SER A 193 31.56 26.79 -17.62
C SER A 193 30.17 27.04 -17.04
N ARG A 194 29.61 28.22 -17.30
CA ARG A 194 28.46 28.75 -16.55
C ARG A 194 27.14 28.12 -16.99
N ARG A 195 26.32 27.73 -16.01
CA ARG A 195 24.95 27.29 -16.25
C ARG A 195 24.02 28.47 -16.57
N SER A 196 22.98 28.21 -17.35
CA SER A 196 21.90 29.18 -17.61
C SER A 196 20.55 28.57 -17.20
N LYS A 197 19.52 29.41 -17.08
CA LYS A 197 18.17 28.96 -16.75
C LYS A 197 17.63 27.92 -17.74
N GLN A 198 18.02 28.00 -19.02
CA GLN A 198 17.55 27.12 -20.09
C GLN A 198 18.47 25.91 -20.34
N MET A 199 19.72 25.97 -19.88
CA MET A 199 20.73 24.96 -20.19
C MET A 199 21.41 24.51 -18.89
N ARG A 200 20.97 23.34 -18.39
CA ARG A 200 21.51 22.64 -17.24
C ARG A 200 22.12 21.33 -17.71
N SER A 201 23.43 21.19 -17.62
CA SER A 201 24.12 19.91 -17.82
C SER A 201 25.30 19.79 -16.87
N PRO A 202 25.78 18.56 -16.57
CA PRO A 202 26.98 18.35 -15.76
C PRO A 202 28.21 19.11 -16.27
N GLN A 203 28.28 19.35 -17.59
CA GLN A 203 29.40 20.05 -18.25
C GLN A 203 29.29 21.59 -18.16
N MET A 204 28.10 22.11 -17.85
CA MET A 204 27.79 23.54 -17.74
C MET A 204 27.13 23.82 -16.39
N ASN A 205 27.91 23.67 -15.30
CA ASN A 205 27.40 23.75 -13.93
C ASN A 205 27.94 24.93 -13.09
N GLY A 206 28.79 25.78 -13.68
CA GLY A 206 29.42 26.92 -13.02
C GLY A 206 28.46 28.05 -12.66
N LEU A 207 28.74 28.72 -11.54
CA LEU A 207 27.97 29.83 -11.02
C LEU A 207 28.80 31.13 -10.97
N TYR A 208 28.13 32.25 -11.22
CA TYR A 208 28.71 33.57 -10.91
C TYR A 208 28.93 33.72 -9.41
N TRP A 209 29.98 34.46 -9.02
CA TRP A 209 30.32 34.75 -7.62
C TRP A 209 29.12 35.11 -6.75
N SER A 210 28.30 36.07 -7.20
CA SER A 210 27.13 36.55 -6.45
C SER A 210 26.09 35.46 -6.26
N THR A 211 25.83 34.65 -7.29
CA THR A 211 24.93 33.49 -7.24
C THR A 211 25.50 32.40 -6.34
N TYR A 212 26.78 32.05 -6.50
CA TYR A 212 27.46 31.05 -5.68
C TYR A 212 27.39 31.43 -4.20
N PHE A 213 27.72 32.68 -3.85
CA PHE A 213 27.65 33.19 -2.49
C PHE A 213 26.20 33.17 -1.95
N ALA A 214 25.23 33.54 -2.77
CA ALA A 214 23.82 33.48 -2.42
C ALA A 214 23.33 32.04 -2.14
N THR A 215 23.83 31.05 -2.89
CA THR A 215 23.53 29.63 -2.71
C THR A 215 24.14 29.07 -1.43
N VAL A 216 25.44 29.27 -1.19
CA VAL A 216 26.08 28.75 0.03
C VAL A 216 25.52 29.41 1.29
N ARG A 217 25.19 30.71 1.26
CA ARG A 217 24.52 31.38 2.39
C ARG A 217 23.14 30.80 2.72
N ARG A 218 22.52 30.11 1.76
CA ARG A 218 21.20 29.45 1.89
C ARG A 218 21.34 27.94 1.94
N GLN A 219 22.45 27.43 2.49
CA GLN A 219 22.67 26.01 2.74
C GLN A 219 22.50 25.14 1.48
N GLY A 220 22.99 25.65 0.35
CA GLY A 220 23.03 24.91 -0.92
C GLY A 220 21.81 25.11 -1.83
N VAL A 221 20.77 25.81 -1.39
CA VAL A 221 19.51 25.95 -2.16
C VAL A 221 19.23 27.41 -2.52
N TYR A 222 19.10 27.71 -3.82
CA TYR A 222 18.79 29.06 -4.28
C TYR A 222 18.15 29.10 -5.67
N VAL A 223 17.18 30.00 -5.85
CA VAL A 223 16.59 30.28 -7.16
C VAL A 223 17.16 31.58 -7.71
N SER A 224 17.98 31.45 -8.76
CA SER A 224 18.59 32.57 -9.46
C SER A 224 17.80 32.94 -10.71
N LYS A 225 17.66 34.24 -10.98
CA LYS A 225 17.06 34.73 -12.23
C LYS A 225 17.84 34.28 -13.47
N SER A 226 19.17 34.18 -13.38
CA SER A 226 20.04 33.85 -14.51
C SER A 226 20.38 32.37 -14.61
N ALA A 227 20.48 31.66 -13.46
CA ALA A 227 20.92 30.26 -13.40
C ALA A 227 19.78 29.27 -13.08
N GLY A 228 18.56 29.74 -12.83
CA GLY A 228 17.43 28.87 -12.46
C GLY A 228 17.48 28.37 -11.02
N ALA A 229 16.78 27.28 -10.75
CA ALA A 229 16.80 26.59 -9.46
C ALA A 229 18.12 25.84 -9.27
N ILE A 230 18.79 26.09 -8.15
CA ILE A 230 20.06 25.49 -7.78
C ILE A 230 19.83 24.75 -6.48
N ASP A 231 20.21 23.47 -6.48
CA ASP A 231 20.25 22.62 -5.30
C ASP A 231 21.55 21.82 -5.32
N MET A 232 22.54 22.31 -4.57
CA MET A 232 23.85 21.67 -4.46
C MET A 232 23.79 20.35 -3.69
N ASN A 233 22.80 20.19 -2.81
CA ASN A 233 22.63 18.95 -2.04
C ASN A 233 22.03 17.86 -2.94
N GLN A 234 21.02 18.20 -3.74
CA GLN A 234 20.43 17.28 -4.72
C GLN A 234 21.45 16.90 -5.80
N GLU A 235 22.28 17.83 -6.28
CA GLU A 235 23.34 17.50 -7.26
C GLU A 235 24.40 16.52 -6.72
N LEU A 236 24.55 16.42 -5.40
CA LEU A 236 25.38 15.39 -4.74
C LEU A 236 24.61 14.09 -4.49
N ALA A 237 23.29 14.16 -4.26
CA ALA A 237 22.42 13.02 -4.03
C ALA A 237 22.10 12.24 -5.33
N ASP A 238 21.88 12.95 -6.44
CA ASP A 238 21.43 12.40 -7.72
C ASP A 238 22.24 11.18 -8.19
N PRO A 239 23.59 11.17 -8.16
CA PRO A 239 24.37 10.01 -8.61
C PRO A 239 24.14 8.76 -7.76
N VAL A 240 23.83 8.95 -6.47
CA VAL A 240 23.54 7.85 -5.54
C VAL A 240 22.11 7.38 -5.75
N GLU A 241 21.15 8.30 -5.78
CA GLU A 241 19.72 7.99 -5.98
C GLU A 241 19.49 7.22 -7.27
N LYS A 242 20.08 7.67 -8.38
CA LYS A 242 19.96 6.99 -9.67
C LYS A 242 20.45 5.55 -9.65
N GLU A 243 21.49 5.26 -8.87
CA GLU A 243 22.10 3.93 -8.84
C GLU A 243 21.20 2.89 -8.16
N PHE A 244 20.48 3.25 -7.09
CA PHE A 244 19.66 2.29 -6.35
C PHE A 244 18.15 2.39 -6.64
N SER A 245 17.69 3.41 -7.37
CA SER A 245 16.25 3.70 -7.54
C SER A 245 15.46 2.53 -8.13
N ALA A 246 16.00 1.82 -9.14
CA ALA A 246 15.32 0.69 -9.76
C ALA A 246 15.13 -0.47 -8.77
N ASP A 247 16.21 -0.89 -8.09
CA ASP A 247 16.18 -1.92 -7.05
C ASP A 247 15.25 -1.56 -5.89
N TRP A 248 15.27 -0.29 -5.50
CA TRP A 248 14.40 0.23 -4.46
C TRP A 248 12.93 0.04 -4.80
N GLN A 249 12.49 0.50 -5.97
CA GLN A 249 11.08 0.38 -6.35
C GLN A 249 10.68 -1.09 -6.48
N ARG A 250 11.53 -1.92 -7.12
CA ARG A 250 11.28 -3.37 -7.25
C ARG A 250 11.07 -4.06 -5.90
N ILE A 251 11.84 -3.71 -4.88
CA ILE A 251 11.74 -4.34 -3.57
C ILE A 251 10.57 -3.77 -2.79
N MET A 252 10.45 -2.45 -2.71
CA MET A 252 9.46 -1.78 -1.87
C MET A 252 8.04 -1.89 -2.41
N ASP A 253 7.84 -1.66 -3.72
CA ASP A 253 6.50 -1.69 -4.33
C ASP A 253 6.03 -3.12 -4.59
N THR A 254 6.90 -3.96 -5.15
CA THR A 254 6.52 -5.30 -5.62
C THR A 254 6.77 -6.36 -4.56
N SER A 255 8.03 -6.54 -4.14
CA SER A 255 8.40 -7.70 -3.32
C SER A 255 7.72 -7.70 -1.94
N ILE A 256 7.77 -6.58 -1.21
CA ILE A 256 7.11 -6.47 0.10
C ILE A 256 5.60 -6.66 -0.02
N SER A 257 4.96 -6.07 -1.03
CA SER A 257 3.53 -6.25 -1.28
C SER A 257 3.15 -7.71 -1.54
N VAL A 258 3.94 -8.42 -2.35
CA VAL A 258 3.73 -9.85 -2.63
C VAL A 258 3.90 -10.68 -1.36
N PHE A 259 4.93 -10.39 -0.56
CA PHE A 259 5.17 -11.12 0.70
C PHE A 259 4.03 -10.88 1.70
N LEU A 260 3.54 -9.65 1.83
CA LEU A 260 2.39 -9.35 2.70
C LEU A 260 1.11 -10.08 2.23
N ARG A 261 0.84 -10.13 0.92
CA ARG A 261 -0.30 -10.91 0.38
C ARG A 261 -0.15 -12.40 0.65
N ASP A 262 1.06 -12.94 0.55
CA ASP A 262 1.33 -14.34 0.87
C ASP A 262 1.06 -14.64 2.36
N MET A 263 1.52 -13.77 3.25
CA MET A 263 1.25 -13.88 4.68
C MET A 263 -0.24 -13.74 5.00
N GLU A 264 -0.94 -12.82 4.34
CA GLU A 264 -2.39 -12.65 4.46
C GLU A 264 -3.12 -13.96 4.17
N ARG A 265 -2.80 -14.62 3.04
CA ARG A 265 -3.38 -15.92 2.68
C ARG A 265 -3.09 -17.00 3.71
N LYS A 266 -1.83 -17.12 4.16
CA LYS A 266 -1.42 -18.13 5.14
C LYS A 266 -2.13 -17.95 6.48
N VAL A 267 -2.26 -16.70 6.95
CA VAL A 267 -2.95 -16.38 8.21
C VAL A 267 -4.45 -16.63 8.10
N LEU A 268 -5.10 -16.27 6.99
CA LEU A 268 -6.52 -16.58 6.76
C LEU A 268 -6.78 -18.09 6.74
N SER A 269 -5.92 -18.85 6.05
CA SER A 269 -5.99 -20.32 6.02
C SER A 269 -5.82 -20.93 7.41
N LEU A 270 -4.83 -20.46 8.18
CA LEU A 270 -4.60 -20.89 9.56
C LEU A 270 -5.82 -20.58 10.47
N SER A 271 -6.42 -19.40 10.31
CA SER A 271 -7.64 -19.03 11.03
C SER A 271 -8.77 -20.01 10.73
N ALA A 272 -9.02 -20.33 9.46
CA ALA A 272 -10.06 -21.28 9.06
C ALA A 272 -9.78 -22.71 9.58
N GLU A 273 -8.52 -23.15 9.59
CA GLU A 273 -8.11 -24.45 10.16
C GLU A 273 -8.44 -24.52 11.66
N ILE A 274 -8.09 -23.49 12.42
CA ILE A 274 -8.36 -23.43 13.86
C ILE A 274 -9.86 -23.42 14.13
N ASP A 275 -10.63 -22.63 13.37
CA ASP A 275 -12.08 -22.58 13.50
C ASP A 275 -12.71 -23.96 13.27
N LYS A 276 -12.24 -24.70 12.25
CA LYS A 276 -12.66 -26.08 11.96
C LYS A 276 -12.32 -27.06 13.07
N ILE A 277 -11.13 -26.95 13.68
CA ILE A 277 -10.71 -27.82 14.80
C ILE A 277 -11.60 -27.57 16.02
N ILE A 278 -11.87 -26.31 16.35
CA ILE A 278 -12.76 -25.92 17.45
C ILE A 278 -14.16 -26.47 17.20
N ALA A 279 -14.72 -26.23 16.00
CA ALA A 279 -16.03 -26.71 15.60
C ALA A 279 -16.18 -28.22 15.74
N THR A 280 -15.23 -28.98 15.18
CA THR A 280 -15.22 -30.45 15.25
C THR A 280 -15.18 -30.92 16.70
N SER A 281 -14.34 -30.30 17.52
CA SER A 281 -14.19 -30.64 18.93
C SER A 281 -15.44 -30.30 19.75
N PHE A 282 -16.15 -29.22 19.38
CA PHE A 282 -17.39 -28.78 20.04
C PHE A 282 -18.55 -29.72 19.70
N SER A 283 -18.71 -30.10 18.43
CA SER A 283 -19.67 -31.14 18.01
C SER A 283 -19.40 -32.47 18.73
N GLN A 284 -18.14 -32.91 18.80
CA GLN A 284 -17.75 -34.12 19.55
C GLN A 284 -17.95 -34.00 21.07
N ALA A 285 -17.93 -32.78 21.62
CA ALA A 285 -18.26 -32.54 23.01
C ALA A 285 -19.76 -32.62 23.30
N GLY A 286 -20.62 -32.58 22.27
CA GLY A 286 -22.07 -32.66 22.37
C GLY A 286 -22.79 -31.32 22.22
N ILE A 287 -22.14 -30.30 21.65
CA ILE A 287 -22.84 -29.09 21.21
C ILE A 287 -23.63 -29.42 19.94
N ASP A 288 -24.86 -28.91 19.86
CA ASP A 288 -25.70 -29.04 18.68
C ASP A 288 -24.99 -28.53 17.40
N ASN A 289 -25.12 -29.29 16.31
CA ASN A 289 -24.40 -29.01 15.06
C ASN A 289 -24.88 -27.73 14.37
N GLN A 290 -26.17 -27.40 14.46
CA GLN A 290 -26.69 -26.16 13.88
C GLN A 290 -26.12 -24.95 14.63
N ARG A 291 -26.01 -25.05 15.96
CA ARG A 291 -25.35 -24.06 16.78
C ARG A 291 -23.86 -23.92 16.45
N VAL A 292 -23.13 -25.03 16.32
CA VAL A 292 -21.71 -25.01 15.92
C VAL A 292 -21.54 -24.33 14.57
N SER A 293 -22.36 -24.67 13.57
CA SER A 293 -22.33 -24.06 12.24
C SER A 293 -22.55 -22.53 12.29
N THR A 294 -23.50 -22.08 13.12
CA THR A 294 -23.76 -20.64 13.33
C THR A 294 -22.55 -19.94 13.95
N MET A 295 -21.91 -20.55 14.95
CA MET A 295 -20.72 -20.00 15.60
C MET A 295 -19.52 -19.92 14.65
N VAL A 296 -19.25 -20.98 13.88
CA VAL A 296 -18.17 -21.00 12.87
C VAL A 296 -18.37 -19.88 11.85
N THR A 297 -19.59 -19.75 11.32
CA THR A 297 -19.90 -18.70 10.34
C THR A 297 -19.64 -17.31 10.92
N ALA A 298 -20.07 -17.05 12.15
CA ALA A 298 -19.84 -15.76 12.82
C ALA A 298 -18.35 -15.51 13.15
N ALA A 299 -17.63 -16.54 13.63
CA ALA A 299 -16.22 -16.45 14.01
C ALA A 299 -15.32 -16.25 12.78
N SER A 300 -15.50 -17.06 11.73
CA SER A 300 -14.79 -16.94 10.46
C SER A 300 -14.99 -15.56 9.82
N ARG A 301 -16.24 -15.07 9.73
CA ARG A 301 -16.53 -13.75 9.15
C ARG A 301 -15.86 -12.62 9.92
N SER A 302 -16.10 -12.53 11.23
CA SER A 302 -15.53 -11.48 12.06
C SER A 302 -14.01 -11.49 12.04
N THR A 303 -13.41 -12.68 12.00
CA THR A 303 -11.95 -12.84 11.97
C THR A 303 -11.39 -12.45 10.62
N ASN A 304 -11.98 -12.89 9.51
CA ASN A 304 -11.57 -12.53 8.16
C ASN A 304 -11.65 -11.01 7.92
N THR A 305 -12.76 -10.37 8.27
CA THR A 305 -12.92 -8.90 8.19
C THR A 305 -11.78 -8.18 8.91
N SER A 306 -11.49 -8.60 10.16
CA SER A 306 -10.45 -7.97 10.98
C SER A 306 -9.02 -8.25 10.47
N LEU A 307 -8.77 -9.45 9.95
CA LEU A 307 -7.49 -9.84 9.37
C LEU A 307 -7.21 -9.06 8.08
N THR A 308 -8.17 -8.97 7.16
CA THR A 308 -8.05 -8.18 5.93
C THR A 308 -7.82 -6.70 6.25
N ALA A 309 -8.53 -6.13 7.24
CA ALA A 309 -8.28 -4.77 7.71
C ALA A 309 -6.85 -4.60 8.30
N SER A 310 -6.36 -5.60 9.04
CA SER A 310 -5.00 -5.58 9.60
C SER A 310 -3.93 -5.61 8.51
N PHE A 311 -4.05 -6.49 7.52
CA PHE A 311 -3.12 -6.56 6.38
C PHE A 311 -3.20 -5.34 5.47
N ARG A 312 -4.36 -4.71 5.35
CA ARG A 312 -4.49 -3.40 4.69
C ARG A 312 -3.68 -2.32 5.41
N THR A 313 -3.79 -2.26 6.73
CA THR A 313 -3.01 -1.31 7.57
C THR A 313 -1.50 -1.56 7.45
N MET A 314 -1.08 -2.83 7.33
CA MET A 314 0.33 -3.19 7.07
C MET A 314 0.80 -2.66 5.71
N LYS A 315 0.01 -2.84 4.64
CA LYS A 315 0.31 -2.32 3.30
C LYS A 315 0.44 -0.80 3.31
N GLU A 316 -0.48 -0.09 3.96
CA GLU A 316 -0.41 1.37 4.13
C GLU A 316 0.84 1.81 4.93
N THR A 317 1.20 1.05 5.97
CA THR A 317 2.42 1.30 6.75
C THR A 317 3.68 1.13 5.90
N ALA A 318 3.73 0.10 5.04
CA ALA A 318 4.84 -0.12 4.13
C ALA A 318 4.98 1.04 3.13
N THR A 319 3.88 1.44 2.46
CA THR A 319 3.89 2.56 1.51
C THR A 319 4.30 3.88 2.14
N ASN A 320 3.79 4.19 3.34
CA ASN A 320 4.17 5.42 4.06
C ASN A 320 5.66 5.41 4.43
N SER A 321 6.17 4.27 4.93
CA SER A 321 7.58 4.12 5.29
C SER A 321 8.47 4.26 4.06
N GLN A 322 8.12 3.63 2.93
CA GLN A 322 8.86 3.78 1.67
C GLN A 322 8.99 5.24 1.24
N ARG A 323 7.90 6.02 1.29
CA ARG A 323 7.93 7.43 0.90
C ARG A 323 8.89 8.25 1.76
N ASP A 324 8.86 8.03 3.08
CA ASP A 324 9.68 8.78 4.01
C ASP A 324 11.17 8.38 3.90
N LEU A 325 11.44 7.08 3.66
CA LEU A 325 12.78 6.57 3.47
C LEU A 325 13.41 7.00 2.15
N ASN A 326 12.64 7.01 1.05
CA ASN A 326 13.13 7.47 -0.25
C ASN A 326 13.57 8.95 -0.19
N ARG A 327 12.91 9.74 0.67
CA ARG A 327 13.23 11.17 0.87
C ARG A 327 14.30 11.43 1.93
N SER A 328 14.88 10.39 2.54
CA SER A 328 15.79 10.54 3.67
C SER A 328 17.24 10.87 3.26
N LEU A 329 17.65 10.52 2.03
CA LEU A 329 19.02 10.70 1.58
C LEU A 329 19.42 12.18 1.47
N LEU A 330 18.58 12.99 0.82
CA LEU A 330 18.83 14.42 0.63
C LEU A 330 19.03 15.19 1.95
N PRO A 331 18.16 15.06 2.98
CA PRO A 331 18.40 15.66 4.30
C PRO A 331 19.72 15.25 4.95
N MET A 332 20.13 13.98 4.83
CA MET A 332 21.40 13.51 5.40
C MET A 332 22.60 14.16 4.71
N ILE A 333 22.56 14.30 3.38
CA ILE A 333 23.60 15.00 2.61
C ILE A 333 23.62 16.48 2.98
N GLN A 334 22.45 17.13 3.10
CA GLN A 334 22.36 18.53 3.49
C GLN A 334 22.98 18.78 4.88
N GLU A 335 22.70 17.92 5.86
CA GLU A 335 23.29 18.01 7.20
C GLU A 335 24.82 17.87 7.14
N ARG A 336 25.33 16.92 6.37
CA ARG A 336 26.77 16.69 6.20
C ARG A 336 27.48 17.83 5.45
N MET A 337 26.79 18.52 4.55
CA MET A 337 27.31 19.67 3.79
C MET A 337 27.27 21.01 4.53
N ALA A 338 26.52 21.11 5.64
CA ALA A 338 26.33 22.35 6.39
C ALA A 338 27.67 23.03 6.77
N ALA A 339 28.63 22.25 7.25
CA ALA A 339 29.95 22.76 7.61
C ALA A 339 30.72 23.36 6.42
N SER A 340 30.56 22.79 5.21
CA SER A 340 31.17 23.30 3.98
C SER A 340 30.57 24.65 3.58
N TYR A 341 29.25 24.79 3.71
CA TYR A 341 28.57 26.07 3.46
C TYR A 341 29.00 27.15 4.45
N ASP A 342 29.07 26.83 5.73
CA ASP A 342 29.50 27.77 6.77
C ASP A 342 30.96 28.20 6.58
N ALA A 343 31.85 27.26 6.24
CA ALA A 343 33.25 27.56 5.91
C ALA A 343 33.36 28.56 4.74
N CYS A 344 32.51 28.42 3.71
CA CYS A 344 32.45 29.35 2.59
C CYS A 344 31.98 30.74 3.03
N VAL A 345 30.91 30.81 3.82
CA VAL A 345 30.33 32.09 4.28
C VAL A 345 31.33 32.88 5.13
N ASN A 346 32.06 32.17 6.00
CA ASN A 346 33.02 32.73 6.94
C ASN A 346 34.38 33.11 6.32
N THR A 347 34.56 32.93 5.01
CA THR A 347 35.78 33.39 4.32
C THR A 347 35.94 34.91 4.42
N SER A 348 37.19 35.34 4.66
CA SER A 348 37.54 36.75 4.81
C SER A 348 37.25 37.57 3.54
N GLY A 349 36.87 38.84 3.72
CA GLY A 349 36.52 39.76 2.65
C GLY A 349 37.67 40.16 1.72
N GLY A 350 37.36 40.91 0.66
CA GLY A 350 38.35 41.55 -0.24
C GLY A 350 38.60 40.84 -1.58
N CYS A 351 39.61 41.29 -2.30
CA CYS A 351 40.02 40.71 -3.59
C CYS A 351 40.33 39.20 -3.42
N GLY A 352 39.99 38.39 -4.44
CA GLY A 352 40.19 36.94 -4.40
C GLY A 352 39.25 36.15 -3.46
N ARG A 353 38.21 36.78 -2.89
CA ARG A 353 37.25 36.08 -2.01
C ARG A 353 36.59 34.88 -2.68
N PHE A 354 36.26 34.98 -3.97
CA PHE A 354 35.66 33.84 -4.68
C PHE A 354 36.60 32.64 -4.73
N MET A 355 37.89 32.85 -4.96
CA MET A 355 38.86 31.75 -4.96
C MET A 355 38.98 31.12 -3.57
N ARG A 356 39.05 31.94 -2.52
CA ARG A 356 39.06 31.46 -1.12
C ARG A 356 37.81 30.66 -0.77
N MET A 357 36.63 31.07 -1.25
CA MET A 357 35.39 30.32 -1.03
C MET A 357 35.40 28.96 -1.72
N LYS A 358 35.86 28.88 -2.97
CA LYS A 358 35.98 27.59 -3.66
C LYS A 358 36.93 26.65 -2.92
N GLN A 359 38.09 27.15 -2.48
CA GLN A 359 39.05 26.38 -1.70
C GLN A 359 38.45 25.91 -0.36
N ALA A 360 37.69 26.77 0.33
CA ALA A 360 37.01 26.40 1.58
C ALA A 360 35.93 25.33 1.36
N MET A 361 35.14 25.45 0.27
CA MET A 361 34.17 24.44 -0.15
C MET A 361 34.85 23.10 -0.42
N GLU A 362 35.87 23.10 -1.28
CA GLU A 362 36.59 21.90 -1.69
C GLU A 362 37.23 21.20 -0.48
N PHE A 363 37.97 21.94 0.35
CA PHE A 363 38.67 21.38 1.50
C PHE A 363 37.73 20.78 2.55
N THR A 364 36.61 21.46 2.83
CA THR A 364 35.66 20.99 3.86
C THR A 364 34.81 19.84 3.34
N THR A 365 34.42 19.91 2.05
CA THR A 365 33.60 18.87 1.41
C THR A 365 34.38 17.59 1.18
N ASP A 366 35.68 17.67 0.87
CA ASP A 366 36.54 16.48 0.73
C ASP A 366 36.51 15.60 2.00
N LYS A 367 36.53 16.24 3.17
CA LYS A 367 36.40 15.54 4.46
C LYS A 367 35.01 14.94 4.67
N ALA A 368 33.95 15.68 4.29
CA ALA A 368 32.58 15.22 4.45
C ALA A 368 32.29 14.02 3.53
N VAL A 369 32.70 14.10 2.26
CA VAL A 369 32.43 13.09 1.23
C VAL A 369 33.00 11.73 1.60
N GLN A 370 34.17 11.67 2.25
CA GLN A 370 34.82 10.40 2.65
C GLN A 370 33.91 9.42 3.39
N SER A 371 32.95 9.91 4.18
CA SER A 371 32.00 9.05 4.89
C SER A 371 30.52 9.37 4.65
N MET A 372 30.18 10.57 4.15
CA MET A 372 28.81 11.05 3.99
C MET A 372 27.90 10.05 3.26
N PHE A 373 28.31 9.54 2.09
CA PHE A 373 27.47 8.64 1.31
C PHE A 373 27.37 7.24 1.94
N ASN A 374 28.48 6.71 2.46
CA ASN A 374 28.49 5.40 3.13
C ASN A 374 27.63 5.41 4.40
N GLU A 375 27.74 6.44 5.23
CA GLU A 375 26.94 6.58 6.45
C GLU A 375 25.45 6.78 6.12
N SER A 376 25.14 7.53 5.06
CA SER A 376 23.77 7.75 4.60
C SER A 376 23.14 6.44 4.13
N THR A 377 23.81 5.67 3.28
CA THR A 377 23.29 4.40 2.77
C THR A 377 23.18 3.31 3.85
N VAL A 378 24.11 3.27 4.81
CA VAL A 378 24.01 2.42 6.01
C VAL A 378 22.80 2.80 6.85
N THR A 379 22.54 4.10 7.01
CA THR A 379 21.36 4.59 7.73
C THR A 379 20.06 4.21 7.02
N MET A 380 20.01 4.30 5.69
CA MET A 380 18.87 3.83 4.91
C MET A 380 18.63 2.33 5.12
N LEU A 381 19.66 1.48 5.01
CA LEU A 381 19.54 0.04 5.25
C LEU A 381 19.02 -0.29 6.65
N ARG A 382 19.50 0.40 7.68
CA ARG A 382 19.01 0.25 9.05
C ARG A 382 17.52 0.57 9.15
N ASN A 383 17.10 1.66 8.54
CA ASN A 383 15.71 2.09 8.60
C ASN A 383 14.78 1.15 7.81
N ILE A 384 15.27 0.55 6.71
CA ILE A 384 14.57 -0.54 6.00
C ILE A 384 14.41 -1.77 6.90
N GLY A 385 15.47 -2.16 7.60
CA GLY A 385 15.41 -3.24 8.60
C GLY A 385 14.34 -2.96 9.67
N ASN A 386 14.31 -1.75 10.21
CA ASN A 386 13.29 -1.34 11.19
C ASN A 386 11.86 -1.40 10.61
N MET A 387 11.67 -1.06 9.34
CA MET A 387 10.38 -1.20 8.66
C MET A 387 9.96 -2.67 8.55
N ILE A 388 10.88 -3.55 8.13
CA ILE A 388 10.62 -5.00 8.03
C ILE A 388 10.26 -5.55 9.41
N GLU A 389 10.99 -5.18 10.45
CA GLU A 389 10.71 -5.58 11.84
C GLU A 389 9.34 -5.10 12.33
N LYS A 390 8.98 -3.86 12.01
CA LYS A 390 7.64 -3.34 12.33
C LYS A 390 6.54 -4.15 11.65
N LEU A 391 6.68 -4.47 10.36
CA LEU A 391 5.72 -5.29 9.63
C LEU A 391 5.65 -6.71 10.18
N ALA A 392 6.80 -7.32 10.51
CA ALA A 392 6.88 -8.64 11.12
C ALA A 392 6.16 -8.67 12.49
N ALA A 393 6.34 -7.64 13.32
CA ALA A 393 5.64 -7.50 14.58
C ALA A 393 4.11 -7.35 14.39
N MET A 394 3.68 -6.61 13.37
CA MET A 394 2.26 -6.50 13.01
C MET A 394 1.67 -7.84 12.56
N ILE A 395 2.42 -8.65 11.80
CA ILE A 395 2.01 -10.02 11.43
C ILE A 395 1.91 -10.88 12.69
N GLY A 396 2.85 -10.79 13.63
CA GLY A 396 2.76 -11.52 14.91
C GLY A 396 1.50 -11.15 15.70
N ALA A 397 1.17 -9.86 15.75
CA ALA A 397 0.01 -9.35 16.47
C ALA A 397 -1.36 -9.84 15.92
N VAL A 398 -1.41 -10.44 14.72
CA VAL A 398 -2.67 -11.02 14.21
C VAL A 398 -3.12 -12.22 15.02
N ALA A 399 -2.23 -12.88 15.76
CA ALA A 399 -2.58 -13.95 16.69
C ALA A 399 -3.60 -13.47 17.74
N ASP A 400 -3.36 -12.28 18.30
CA ASP A 400 -4.28 -11.66 19.27
C ASP A 400 -5.60 -11.27 18.62
N VAL A 401 -5.59 -10.84 17.36
CA VAL A 401 -6.81 -10.51 16.60
C VAL A 401 -7.67 -11.75 16.40
N ILE A 402 -7.08 -12.86 15.96
CA ILE A 402 -7.78 -14.15 15.79
C ILE A 402 -8.35 -14.60 17.14
N ARG A 403 -7.53 -14.62 18.19
CA ARG A 403 -7.95 -15.03 19.54
C ARG A 403 -9.15 -14.22 20.02
N LYS A 404 -9.06 -12.88 20.00
CA LYS A 404 -10.12 -12.00 20.49
C LYS A 404 -11.42 -12.16 19.72
N ASN A 405 -11.34 -12.28 18.39
CA ASN A 405 -12.53 -12.44 17.57
C ASN A 405 -13.20 -13.79 17.79
N MET A 406 -12.43 -14.88 17.78
CA MET A 406 -12.97 -16.22 18.04
C MET A 406 -13.49 -16.34 19.48
N GLU A 407 -12.79 -15.80 20.47
CA GLU A 407 -13.25 -15.78 21.87
C GLU A 407 -14.57 -15.03 22.00
N SER A 408 -14.73 -13.88 21.32
CA SER A 408 -15.98 -13.11 21.35
C SER A 408 -17.21 -13.87 20.83
N VAL A 409 -17.00 -14.93 20.04
CA VAL A 409 -18.06 -15.78 19.48
C VAL A 409 -18.24 -17.05 20.32
N TYR A 410 -17.15 -17.76 20.61
CA TYR A 410 -17.23 -19.05 21.29
C TYR A 410 -17.44 -18.94 22.80
N SER A 411 -17.09 -17.81 23.43
CA SER A 411 -17.27 -17.57 24.88
C SER A 411 -18.69 -17.80 25.38
N VAL A 412 -19.68 -17.66 24.51
CA VAL A 412 -21.09 -17.99 24.76
C VAL A 412 -21.25 -19.43 25.30
N CYS A 413 -20.37 -20.36 24.92
CA CYS A 413 -20.35 -21.74 25.42
C CYS A 413 -19.83 -21.90 26.86
N TRP A 414 -19.24 -20.89 27.48
CA TRP A 414 -18.70 -20.98 28.85
C TRP A 414 -18.88 -19.75 29.74
N ASP A 415 -19.44 -18.64 29.24
CA ASP A 415 -19.65 -17.42 30.04
C ASP A 415 -20.56 -17.62 31.25
N HIS A 416 -21.50 -18.57 31.18
CA HIS A 416 -22.35 -18.96 32.31
C HIS A 416 -21.58 -19.55 33.51
N GLN A 417 -20.34 -20.04 33.31
CA GLN A 417 -19.50 -20.51 34.41
C GLN A 417 -18.89 -19.36 35.23
N GLN A 418 -18.63 -18.19 34.62
CA GLN A 418 -18.16 -17.01 35.37
C GLN A 418 -19.27 -16.47 36.29
N ALA A 419 -20.53 -16.56 35.84
CA ALA A 419 -21.71 -16.21 36.64
C ALA A 419 -21.94 -17.13 37.86
N GLY A 420 -21.37 -18.35 37.88
CA GLY A 420 -21.45 -19.27 39.01
C GLY A 420 -20.64 -18.86 40.25
N LYS A 421 -19.76 -17.85 40.14
CA LYS A 421 -19.09 -17.20 41.28
C LYS A 421 -19.91 -16.05 41.88
N THR A 422 -20.91 -15.57 41.16
CA THR A 422 -21.88 -14.56 41.62
C THR A 422 -23.13 -15.24 42.17
N LYS A 423 -23.81 -14.58 43.12
CA LYS A 423 -25.05 -15.08 43.74
C LYS A 423 -26.02 -15.61 42.66
N PRO A 424 -26.73 -16.73 42.92
CA PRO A 424 -27.74 -17.24 42.00
C PRO A 424 -28.72 -16.12 41.66
N ILE A 425 -28.91 -15.87 40.36
CA ILE A 425 -29.86 -14.87 39.87
C ILE A 425 -31.26 -15.33 40.28
N ASP A 426 -31.99 -14.45 40.97
CA ASP A 426 -33.37 -14.65 41.39
C ASP A 426 -34.25 -15.14 40.21
N PRO A 427 -35.07 -16.20 40.38
CA PRO A 427 -35.94 -16.73 39.32
C PRO A 427 -36.81 -15.68 38.63
N GLU A 428 -37.29 -14.68 39.38
CA GLU A 428 -38.08 -13.57 38.82
C GLU A 428 -37.23 -12.69 37.89
N MET A 429 -36.00 -12.37 38.30
CA MET A 429 -35.04 -11.67 37.46
C MET A 429 -34.67 -12.48 36.20
N GLN A 430 -34.51 -13.80 36.31
CA GLN A 430 -34.28 -14.66 35.14
C GLN A 430 -35.47 -14.63 34.16
N ALA A 431 -36.71 -14.65 34.66
CA ALA A 431 -37.90 -14.54 33.83
C ALA A 431 -37.97 -13.19 33.10
N ARG A 432 -37.63 -12.10 33.79
CA ARG A 432 -37.53 -10.75 33.20
C ARG A 432 -36.45 -10.65 32.12
N ILE A 433 -35.28 -11.26 32.34
CA ILE A 433 -34.21 -11.33 31.34
C ILE A 433 -34.68 -12.08 30.08
N ARG A 434 -35.35 -13.23 30.25
CA ARG A 434 -35.91 -14.00 29.12
C ARG A 434 -36.97 -13.20 28.36
N ALA A 435 -37.90 -12.56 29.06
CA ALA A 435 -38.93 -11.74 28.44
C ALA A 435 -38.34 -10.56 27.63
N CYS A 436 -37.35 -9.86 28.20
CA CYS A 436 -36.65 -8.78 27.50
C CYS A 436 -35.95 -9.27 26.23
N ARG A 437 -35.31 -10.43 26.31
CA ARG A 437 -34.60 -11.06 25.19
C ARG A 437 -35.54 -11.52 24.08
N ASP A 438 -36.65 -12.18 24.45
CA ASP A 438 -37.64 -12.65 23.50
C ASP A 438 -38.33 -11.47 22.78
N GLN A 439 -38.44 -10.30 23.43
CA GLN A 439 -38.86 -9.04 22.79
C GLN A 439 -37.78 -8.40 21.91
N LEU A 440 -36.50 -8.60 22.23
CA LEU A 440 -35.37 -8.02 21.50
C LEU A 440 -35.05 -8.79 20.20
N LEU A 441 -35.22 -10.11 20.18
CA LEU A 441 -34.88 -10.96 19.05
C LEU A 441 -35.55 -10.57 17.71
N PRO A 442 -36.85 -10.23 17.66
CA PRO A 442 -37.49 -9.73 16.43
C PRO A 442 -36.87 -8.41 15.94
N GLU A 443 -36.56 -7.48 16.84
CA GLU A 443 -35.93 -6.20 16.48
C GLU A 443 -34.50 -6.39 15.96
N LEU A 444 -33.73 -7.32 16.55
CA LEU A 444 -32.42 -7.71 16.03
C LEU A 444 -32.52 -8.37 14.65
N GLY A 445 -33.57 -9.18 14.43
CA GLY A 445 -33.87 -9.75 13.11
C GLY A 445 -34.10 -8.66 12.06
N ARG A 446 -34.99 -7.70 12.36
CA ARG A 446 -35.27 -6.55 11.50
C ARG A 446 -34.02 -5.71 11.23
N LEU A 447 -33.20 -5.46 12.25
CA LEU A 447 -31.96 -4.73 12.09
C LEU A 447 -30.95 -5.50 11.22
N GLY A 448 -30.90 -6.82 11.35
CA GLY A 448 -30.11 -7.70 10.47
C GLY A 448 -30.56 -7.63 9.00
N GLU A 449 -31.87 -7.60 8.73
CA GLU A 449 -32.42 -7.44 7.37
C GLU A 449 -32.08 -6.07 6.77
N LEU A 450 -32.22 -5.00 7.56
CA LEU A 450 -31.81 -3.65 7.13
C LEU A 450 -30.31 -3.59 6.83
N GLN A 451 -29.49 -4.25 7.65
CA GLN A 451 -28.05 -4.32 7.45
C GLN A 451 -27.69 -5.12 6.19
N ALA A 452 -28.38 -6.23 5.92
CA ALA A 452 -28.21 -7.00 4.68
C ALA A 452 -28.56 -6.16 3.45
N GLY A 453 -29.67 -5.41 3.49
CA GLY A 453 -30.01 -4.47 2.41
C GLY A 453 -28.96 -3.38 2.20
N ALA A 454 -28.31 -2.90 3.26
CA ALA A 454 -27.19 -1.95 3.15
C ALA A 454 -25.94 -2.58 2.53
N MET A 455 -25.68 -3.87 2.82
CA MET A 455 -24.58 -4.63 2.20
C MET A 455 -24.81 -4.84 0.70
N ASP A 456 -26.03 -5.21 0.30
CA ASP A 456 -26.42 -5.39 -1.10
C ASP A 456 -26.25 -4.10 -1.90
N LEU A 457 -26.65 -2.96 -1.31
CA LEU A 457 -26.50 -1.63 -1.91
C LEU A 457 -25.03 -1.25 -2.17
N LEU A 458 -24.11 -1.78 -1.35
CA LEU A 458 -22.68 -1.58 -1.48
C LEU A 458 -21.99 -2.66 -2.33
N GLY A 459 -22.73 -3.67 -2.79
CA GLY A 459 -22.17 -4.81 -3.52
C GLY A 459 -21.27 -5.71 -2.67
N ILE A 460 -21.49 -5.73 -1.35
CA ILE A 460 -20.72 -6.57 -0.43
C ILE A 460 -21.32 -7.98 -0.46
N GLU A 461 -20.67 -8.90 -1.16
CA GLU A 461 -21.08 -10.31 -1.19
C GLU A 461 -20.77 -10.99 0.14
N ARG A 462 -21.76 -11.68 0.72
CA ARG A 462 -21.56 -12.57 1.87
C ARG A 462 -21.24 -13.97 1.35
N GLU A 463 -20.02 -14.44 1.56
CA GLU A 463 -19.78 -15.89 1.53
C GLU A 463 -20.54 -16.51 2.72
N GLU A 464 -21.63 -17.23 2.41
CA GLU A 464 -22.13 -18.26 3.30
C GLU A 464 -21.18 -19.45 3.19
N LEU A 465 -20.46 -19.73 4.28
CA LEU A 465 -19.71 -20.96 4.40
C LEU A 465 -20.72 -22.11 4.46
N GLU A 466 -21.01 -22.70 3.30
CA GLU A 466 -21.69 -23.98 3.25
C GLU A 466 -20.76 -25.00 3.94
N LEU A 467 -21.12 -25.36 5.17
CA LEU A 467 -20.56 -26.49 5.87
C LEU A 467 -21.05 -27.75 5.15
N GLU A 468 -20.42 -28.10 4.02
CA GLU A 468 -20.43 -29.47 3.53
C GLU A 468 -19.72 -30.33 4.58
N MET A 469 -20.52 -30.81 5.54
CA MET A 469 -20.17 -31.93 6.39
C MET A 469 -19.92 -33.12 5.47
N MET A 470 -18.65 -33.30 5.11
CA MET A 470 -17.97 -34.44 4.49
C MET A 470 -17.16 -33.98 3.27
N ALA A 471 -15.83 -33.98 3.44
CA ALA A 471 -14.81 -33.75 2.42
C ALA A 471 -14.81 -32.36 1.75
N VAL A 472 -14.36 -31.35 2.49
CA VAL A 472 -13.69 -30.20 1.83
C VAL A 472 -12.38 -30.75 1.29
N ASP A 473 -12.31 -30.91 -0.04
CA ASP A 473 -11.07 -31.11 -0.78
C ASP A 473 -9.99 -30.18 -0.19
N SER A 474 -8.79 -30.70 0.05
CA SER A 474 -7.67 -29.85 0.44
C SER A 474 -7.53 -28.70 -0.59
N TRP A 475 -7.07 -27.53 -0.16
CA TRP A 475 -6.90 -26.42 -1.09
C TRP A 475 -5.99 -26.81 -2.27
N GLU A 476 -5.05 -27.76 -2.10
CA GLU A 476 -4.27 -28.35 -3.19
C GLU A 476 -5.12 -29.08 -4.24
N GLU A 477 -6.17 -29.80 -3.83
CA GLU A 477 -7.11 -30.48 -4.71
C GLU A 477 -8.05 -29.50 -5.41
N SER A 478 -8.55 -28.50 -4.68
CA SER A 478 -9.36 -27.41 -5.25
C SER A 478 -8.55 -26.54 -6.23
N TYR A 479 -7.27 -26.30 -5.92
CA TYR A 479 -6.33 -25.59 -6.78
C TYR A 479 -5.99 -26.41 -8.03
N LYS A 480 -5.71 -27.71 -7.92
CA LYS A 480 -5.53 -28.60 -9.08
C LYS A 480 -6.74 -28.60 -10.01
N LYS A 481 -7.95 -28.60 -9.43
CA LYS A 481 -9.20 -28.55 -10.21
C LYS A 481 -9.38 -27.21 -10.93
N LYS A 482 -9.08 -26.09 -10.26
CA LYS A 482 -9.10 -24.75 -10.87
C LYS A 482 -8.01 -24.55 -11.91
N MET A 483 -6.82 -25.13 -11.70
CA MET A 483 -5.71 -25.13 -12.67
C MET A 483 -6.10 -25.94 -13.91
N ALA A 484 -6.68 -27.12 -13.75
CA ALA A 484 -7.18 -27.94 -14.85
C ALA A 484 -8.31 -27.24 -15.64
N GLU A 485 -9.22 -26.53 -14.96
CA GLU A 485 -10.23 -25.70 -15.64
C GLU A 485 -9.64 -24.48 -16.35
N ALA A 486 -8.53 -23.92 -15.84
CA ALA A 486 -7.83 -22.79 -16.46
C ALA A 486 -7.01 -23.23 -17.69
N GLU A 487 -6.44 -24.45 -17.67
CA GLU A 487 -5.82 -25.09 -18.84
C GLU A 487 -6.85 -25.35 -19.94
N ASP A 488 -8.01 -25.91 -19.59
CA ASP A 488 -9.09 -26.21 -20.54
C ASP A 488 -9.69 -24.93 -21.17
N LYS A 489 -9.69 -23.82 -20.42
CA LYS A 489 -10.14 -22.49 -20.89
C LYS A 489 -9.03 -21.65 -21.53
N GLY A 490 -7.81 -22.17 -21.64
CA GLY A 490 -6.66 -21.47 -22.24
C GLY A 490 -6.19 -20.21 -21.49
N ASN A 491 -6.54 -20.09 -20.20
CA ASN A 491 -6.22 -18.94 -19.34
C ASN A 491 -5.06 -19.20 -18.39
N LEU A 492 -4.36 -20.33 -18.55
CA LEU A 492 -3.20 -20.65 -17.72
C LEU A 492 -1.92 -20.01 -18.29
N ILE A 493 -1.36 -19.06 -17.55
CA ILE A 493 0.05 -18.65 -17.72
C ILE A 493 0.81 -19.32 -16.57
N ASP A 494 1.53 -20.38 -16.91
CA ASP A 494 2.45 -21.05 -16.00
C ASP A 494 3.66 -20.16 -15.74
N LEU A 495 3.85 -19.76 -14.48
CA LEU A 495 4.98 -18.95 -14.02
C LEU A 495 6.01 -19.81 -13.26
N SER A 496 6.02 -21.12 -13.52
CA SER A 496 6.91 -22.06 -12.85
C SER A 496 7.35 -23.20 -13.77
N ASP A 497 8.11 -22.89 -14.82
CA ASP A 497 8.79 -23.95 -15.57
C ASP A 497 10.28 -23.64 -15.80
N ASN A 498 11.09 -24.12 -14.85
CA ASN A 498 12.51 -24.39 -15.05
C ASN A 498 12.67 -25.76 -15.74
N THR A 499 12.23 -25.89 -16.99
CA THR A 499 12.53 -27.07 -17.80
C THR A 499 13.19 -26.69 -19.12
N VAL A 500 14.43 -27.15 -19.23
CA VAL A 500 15.27 -27.07 -20.44
C VAL A 500 14.54 -27.74 -21.61
N PRO A 501 14.37 -27.09 -22.77
CA PRO A 501 13.66 -27.70 -23.88
C PRO A 501 14.51 -28.81 -24.51
N VAL A 502 14.03 -30.05 -24.38
CA VAL A 502 14.47 -31.17 -25.21
C VAL A 502 13.82 -31.02 -26.58
N VAL A 503 14.66 -30.80 -27.59
CA VAL A 503 14.31 -30.81 -29.01
C VAL A 503 13.74 -32.18 -29.40
N ASN A 504 12.57 -32.22 -30.06
CA ASN A 504 12.28 -33.13 -31.17
C ASN A 504 10.91 -32.84 -31.86
N PRO A 505 10.67 -33.35 -33.10
CA PRO A 505 10.29 -32.49 -34.22
C PRO A 505 8.79 -32.51 -34.62
N VAL A 506 8.42 -31.40 -35.25
CA VAL A 506 7.43 -31.16 -36.33
C VAL A 506 6.39 -32.25 -36.57
N VAL A 507 5.12 -31.92 -36.31
CA VAL A 507 3.97 -32.54 -36.99
C VAL A 507 3.01 -31.44 -37.46
N ASP A 508 2.88 -31.34 -38.78
CA ASP A 508 1.93 -30.52 -39.53
C ASP A 508 0.46 -30.77 -39.12
N ARG A 509 -0.29 -29.71 -38.78
CA ARG A 509 -1.75 -29.66 -38.97
C ARG A 509 -2.21 -28.28 -39.45
N LYS A 510 -2.97 -28.30 -40.56
CA LYS A 510 -3.51 -27.19 -41.36
C LYS A 510 -4.46 -26.26 -40.58
N PRO A 511 -4.59 -24.97 -40.96
CA PRO A 511 -5.57 -24.06 -40.39
C PRO A 511 -6.97 -24.29 -40.99
N ALA A 512 -7.98 -24.36 -40.13
CA ALA A 512 -9.39 -24.35 -40.51
C ALA A 512 -9.91 -22.91 -40.59
N SER A 513 -10.58 -22.61 -41.70
CA SER A 513 -11.26 -21.36 -42.04
C SER A 513 -12.49 -21.11 -41.15
N VAL A 514 -12.60 -19.91 -40.57
CA VAL A 514 -13.86 -19.44 -39.96
C VAL A 514 -14.54 -18.43 -40.90
N ILE A 515 -15.77 -18.79 -41.28
CA ILE A 515 -16.69 -18.04 -42.12
C ILE A 515 -17.43 -17.02 -41.24
N VAL A 516 -17.31 -15.74 -41.55
CA VAL A 516 -18.10 -14.66 -40.95
C VAL A 516 -19.46 -14.62 -41.65
N LYS A 517 -20.55 -14.97 -40.94
CA LYS A 517 -21.92 -14.64 -41.35
C LYS A 517 -22.34 -13.35 -40.65
N SER A 518 -22.55 -12.31 -41.45
CA SER A 518 -23.20 -11.07 -41.07
C SER A 518 -24.71 -11.19 -41.33
N GLU A 519 -25.53 -10.79 -40.37
CA GLU A 519 -26.94 -10.47 -40.59
C GLU A 519 -27.28 -9.08 -40.03
N PRO A 520 -28.23 -8.35 -40.64
CA PRO A 520 -28.35 -6.90 -40.54
C PRO A 520 -29.40 -6.48 -39.49
N LYS A 521 -29.12 -5.43 -38.73
CA LYS A 521 -30.14 -4.75 -37.89
C LYS A 521 -30.78 -3.60 -38.67
N ALA A 522 -32.10 -3.72 -38.86
CA ALA A 522 -32.99 -2.74 -39.46
C ALA A 522 -33.11 -1.46 -38.61
N ALA A 523 -33.47 -0.37 -39.29
CA ALA A 523 -33.51 0.98 -38.78
C ALA A 523 -34.94 1.50 -38.50
N LEU A 524 -34.98 2.52 -37.62
CA LEU A 524 -35.97 3.63 -37.47
C LEU A 524 -37.27 3.37 -36.67
N PRO A 525 -37.98 4.43 -36.17
CA PRO A 525 -37.65 5.86 -36.08
C PRO A 525 -37.89 6.49 -34.68
N GLY A 526 -37.41 7.73 -34.50
CA GLY A 526 -37.64 8.54 -33.29
C GLY A 526 -38.98 9.28 -33.25
N LEU A 527 -39.31 9.78 -32.06
CA LEU A 527 -40.22 10.91 -31.77
C LEU A 527 -39.79 11.51 -30.42
N GLY A 528 -39.71 12.84 -30.35
CA GLY A 528 -39.11 13.62 -29.26
C GLY A 528 -40.04 13.92 -28.07
N PRO A 529 -40.03 15.16 -27.53
CA PRO A 529 -39.40 15.46 -26.24
C PRO A 529 -40.39 15.86 -25.12
N SER A 530 -39.95 15.74 -23.87
CA SER A 530 -40.62 16.23 -22.64
C SER A 530 -39.52 16.46 -21.59
N ALA A 531 -39.04 17.67 -21.34
CA ALA A 531 -39.61 18.70 -20.45
C ALA A 531 -39.52 18.35 -18.94
N GLU A 532 -38.64 19.10 -18.26
CA GLU A 532 -38.74 19.71 -16.91
C GLU A 532 -38.99 18.86 -15.64
N SER A 533 -38.01 18.89 -14.72
CA SER A 533 -38.09 19.39 -13.32
C SER A 533 -36.94 18.75 -12.51
N SER A 534 -35.92 19.45 -12.00
CA SER A 534 -35.83 20.46 -10.94
C SER A 534 -36.02 19.91 -9.50
N PHE A 535 -35.07 20.29 -8.62
CA PHE A 535 -35.06 20.29 -7.14
C PHE A 535 -34.63 18.98 -6.44
N ILE A 536 -33.66 18.92 -5.50
CA ILE A 536 -32.79 19.87 -4.77
C ILE A 536 -31.43 19.20 -4.54
#